data_AF-A0A1V5VKT0-F1
#
_entry.id   AF-A0A1V5VKT0-F1
#
_cell.length_a   1.000
_cell.length_b   1.000
_cell.length_c   1.000
_cell.angle_alpha   90.00
_cell.angle_beta   90.00
_cell.angle_gamma   90.00
#
_symmetry.space_group_name_H-M   'P 1'
#
loop_
_entity.id
_entity.type
_entity.pdbx_description
1 polymer ?
#
loop_
_entity_poly.entity_id
_entity_poly.type
_entity_poly.pdbx_seq_one_letter_code
_entity_poly.pdbx_strand_id
1 'polypeptide(L)'
;MIAADTSYRDWPWRYCIYERVSGLPWGEIREQLTPAEQAGARRQLGQAVAQLHGVRFEAFGELTNEAAAPSTAAPYLAALAACAALRIPAAPLRDTFLAALERYADWFSDVTEARLTHEDLHGWNVLFEQREGRWQLTGIVDFDKAWAGHAESDLARLEFWDGMTDAAFWESYTALQPIEPRFAQRRLIYQLFWCLEFARATPRHLADTRRVVAELELPPVELERAFG
;
A
#
# COMPACT_ATOMS: atom_id res chain seq x y z
N MET A 1 12.51 13.04 -7.39
CA MET A 1 12.96 12.46 -6.11
C MET A 1 14.41 12.02 -6.28
N ILE A 2 15.24 12.13 -5.25
CA ILE A 2 16.65 11.67 -5.27
C ILE A 2 16.80 10.71 -4.08
N ALA A 3 17.06 9.43 -4.34
CA ALA A 3 17.53 8.45 -3.35
C ALA A 3 19.04 8.29 -3.52
N ALA A 4 19.81 8.05 -2.44
CA ALA A 4 21.26 7.92 -2.54
C ALA A 4 21.86 6.75 -1.72
N ASP A 5 22.53 5.82 -2.40
CA ASP A 5 23.39 4.79 -1.81
C ASP A 5 24.86 5.08 -2.16
N THR A 6 25.61 5.65 -1.23
CA THR A 6 27.05 5.92 -1.42
C THR A 6 27.94 4.70 -1.17
N SER A 7 27.36 3.61 -0.65
CA SER A 7 28.07 2.38 -0.25
C SER A 7 28.21 1.37 -1.38
N TYR A 8 27.35 1.45 -2.41
CA TYR A 8 27.24 0.51 -3.53
C TYR A 8 26.92 -0.93 -3.13
N ARG A 9 26.40 -1.15 -1.92
CA ARG A 9 26.11 -2.50 -1.41
C ARG A 9 24.75 -2.99 -1.89
N ASP A 10 23.79 -2.08 -1.95
CA ASP A 10 22.41 -2.42 -2.26
C ASP A 10 22.09 -2.03 -3.71
N TRP A 11 22.71 -0.94 -4.20
CA TRP A 11 22.52 -0.47 -5.57
C TRP A 11 23.86 -0.19 -6.26
N PRO A 12 24.01 -0.55 -7.54
CA PRO A 12 25.19 -0.12 -8.29
C PRO A 12 25.22 1.40 -8.56
N TRP A 13 24.18 2.14 -8.14
CA TRP A 13 23.98 3.57 -8.41
C TRP A 13 23.89 4.38 -7.12
N ARG A 14 24.54 5.56 -7.10
CA ARG A 14 24.45 6.53 -5.99
C ARG A 14 23.24 7.43 -6.04
N TYR A 15 22.55 7.48 -7.18
CA TYR A 15 21.36 8.27 -7.39
C TYR A 15 20.57 7.72 -8.56
N CYS A 16 19.24 7.86 -8.47
CA CYS A 16 18.34 7.64 -9.59
C CYS A 16 17.73 8.98 -9.99
N ILE A 17 17.72 9.26 -11.30
CA ILE A 17 17.08 10.45 -11.87
C ILE A 17 15.94 9.96 -12.75
N TYR A 18 14.73 10.43 -12.45
CA TYR A 18 13.52 10.10 -13.18
C TYR A 18 13.04 11.33 -13.96
N GLU A 19 12.31 11.09 -15.04
CA GLU A 19 11.54 12.14 -15.69
C GLU A 19 10.55 12.76 -14.70
N ARG A 20 10.41 14.08 -14.72
CA ARG A 20 9.44 14.77 -13.89
C ARG A 20 8.05 14.61 -14.48
N VAL A 21 7.18 13.91 -13.75
CA VAL A 21 5.74 13.89 -14.04
C VAL A 21 5.13 15.26 -13.68
N SER A 22 4.36 15.86 -14.60
CA SER A 22 3.66 17.12 -14.37
C SER A 22 2.47 16.93 -13.43
N GLY A 23 2.00 18.02 -12.81
CA GLY A 23 0.84 18.01 -11.92
C GLY A 23 1.16 18.39 -10.48
N LEU A 24 0.10 18.49 -9.69
CA LEU A 24 0.08 18.79 -8.27
C LEU A 24 -0.39 17.56 -7.48
N PRO A 25 0.12 17.35 -6.26
CA PRO A 25 -0.33 16.25 -5.42
C PRO A 25 -1.82 16.36 -5.06
N TRP A 26 -2.53 15.23 -5.08
CA TRP A 26 -3.92 15.12 -4.68
C TRP A 26 -4.17 15.72 -3.28
N GLY A 27 -3.27 15.44 -2.33
CA GLY A 27 -3.33 15.96 -0.97
C GLY A 27 -3.29 17.49 -0.88
N GLU A 28 -2.73 18.16 -1.87
CA GLU A 28 -2.67 19.63 -1.95
C GLU A 28 -3.96 20.23 -2.53
N ILE A 29 -4.53 19.60 -3.56
CA ILE A 29 -5.62 20.19 -4.33
C ILE A 29 -7.01 19.76 -3.88
N ARG A 30 -7.17 18.58 -3.26
CA ARG A 30 -8.49 17.93 -3.07
C ARG A 30 -9.53 18.80 -2.35
N GLU A 31 -9.08 19.59 -1.38
CA GLU A 31 -9.97 20.42 -0.54
C GLU A 31 -10.47 21.66 -1.27
N GLN A 32 -9.83 22.01 -2.39
CA GLN A 32 -10.19 23.13 -3.25
C GLN A 32 -11.14 22.71 -4.38
N LEU A 33 -11.30 21.41 -4.60
CA LEU A 33 -12.13 20.86 -5.68
C LEU A 33 -13.60 20.81 -5.29
N THR A 34 -14.47 21.05 -6.27
CA THR A 34 -15.90 20.78 -6.15
C THR A 34 -16.17 19.29 -5.90
N PRO A 35 -17.32 18.92 -5.30
CA PRO A 35 -17.66 17.50 -5.11
C PRO A 35 -17.65 16.67 -6.41
N ALA A 36 -18.06 17.27 -7.53
CA ALA A 36 -18.06 16.60 -8.83
C ALA A 36 -16.63 16.33 -9.35
N GLU A 37 -15.72 17.28 -9.17
CA GLU A 37 -14.31 17.12 -9.51
C GLU A 37 -13.62 16.10 -8.61
N GLN A 38 -13.91 16.09 -7.30
CA GLN A 38 -13.37 15.07 -6.39
C GLN A 38 -13.82 13.66 -6.80
N ALA A 39 -15.10 13.47 -7.10
CA ALA A 39 -15.62 12.20 -7.60
C ALA A 39 -14.98 11.81 -8.95
N GLY A 40 -14.73 12.78 -9.83
CA GLY A 40 -14.02 12.58 -11.09
C GLY A 40 -12.56 12.17 -10.91
N ALA A 41 -11.85 12.76 -9.95
CA ALA A 41 -10.48 12.41 -9.59
C ALA A 41 -10.41 11.00 -8.99
N ARG A 42 -11.33 10.65 -8.08
CA ARG A 42 -11.41 9.31 -7.48
C ARG A 42 -11.78 8.22 -8.47
N ARG A 43 -12.62 8.50 -9.48
CA ARG A 43 -12.83 7.56 -10.61
C ARG A 43 -11.54 7.27 -11.37
N GLN A 44 -10.76 8.31 -11.67
CA GLN A 44 -9.48 8.14 -12.37
C GLN A 44 -8.50 7.34 -11.52
N LEU A 45 -8.46 7.63 -10.21
CA LEU A 45 -7.62 6.89 -9.28
C LEU A 45 -8.04 5.41 -9.18
N GLY A 46 -9.34 5.10 -9.05
CA GLY A 46 -9.82 3.72 -8.97
C GLY A 46 -9.50 2.93 -10.25
N GLN A 47 -9.61 3.56 -11.42
CA GLN A 47 -9.16 2.97 -12.69
C GLN A 47 -7.65 2.70 -12.70
N ALA A 48 -6.84 3.68 -12.29
CA ALA A 48 -5.39 3.57 -12.28
C ALA A 48 -4.90 2.49 -11.30
N VAL A 49 -5.47 2.42 -10.09
CA VAL A 49 -5.14 1.39 -9.10
C VAL A 49 -5.56 0.00 -9.60
N ALA A 50 -6.72 -0.12 -10.25
CA ALA A 50 -7.14 -1.40 -10.84
C ALA A 50 -6.23 -1.85 -12.00
N GLN A 51 -5.71 -0.91 -12.79
CA GLN A 51 -4.71 -1.19 -13.84
C GLN A 51 -3.36 -1.61 -13.22
N LEU A 52 -2.92 -0.92 -12.17
CA LEU A 52 -1.71 -1.26 -11.42
C LEU A 52 -1.81 -2.70 -10.88
N HIS A 53 -2.92 -3.05 -10.23
CA HIS A 53 -3.20 -4.41 -9.75
C HIS A 53 -3.43 -5.44 -10.86
N GLY A 54 -3.52 -5.01 -12.13
CA GLY A 54 -3.54 -5.89 -13.30
C GLY A 54 -2.15 -6.35 -13.75
N VAL A 55 -1.09 -5.72 -13.26
CA VAL A 55 0.30 -6.15 -13.50
C VAL A 55 0.58 -7.39 -12.65
N ARG A 56 0.90 -8.51 -13.29
CA ARG A 56 1.10 -9.81 -12.65
C ARG A 56 2.56 -10.25 -12.68
N PHE A 57 2.94 -11.03 -11.68
CA PHE A 57 4.24 -11.67 -11.56
C PHE A 57 4.08 -13.19 -11.42
N GLU A 58 5.16 -13.93 -11.69
CA GLU A 58 5.15 -15.40 -11.56
C GLU A 58 5.18 -15.88 -10.09
N ALA A 59 5.57 -15.02 -9.15
CA ALA A 59 5.70 -15.34 -7.73
C ALA A 59 5.50 -14.10 -6.84
N PHE A 60 5.45 -14.29 -5.52
CA PHE A 60 5.37 -13.20 -4.55
C PHE A 60 6.77 -12.78 -4.06
N GLY A 61 6.95 -11.50 -3.71
CA GLY A 61 8.18 -11.01 -3.08
C GLY A 61 8.67 -9.66 -3.59
N GLU A 62 9.83 -9.25 -3.08
CA GLU A 62 10.51 -8.01 -3.44
C GLU A 62 10.89 -7.99 -4.94
N LEU A 63 10.76 -6.82 -5.57
CA LEU A 63 11.13 -6.61 -6.96
C LEU A 63 12.64 -6.36 -7.04
N THR A 64 13.37 -7.25 -7.70
CA THR A 64 14.82 -7.13 -7.85
C THR A 64 15.20 -6.71 -9.27
N ASN A 65 16.42 -6.17 -9.42
CA ASN A 65 16.97 -5.75 -10.72
C ASN A 65 17.22 -6.93 -11.68
N GLU A 66 17.31 -8.17 -11.17
CA GLU A 66 17.46 -9.36 -11.98
C GLU A 66 16.08 -9.82 -12.48
N ALA A 67 15.75 -9.37 -13.69
CA ALA A 67 14.67 -9.87 -14.51
C ALA A 67 13.24 -9.76 -13.95
N ALA A 68 12.89 -8.70 -13.19
CA ALA A 68 11.51 -8.47 -12.73
C ALA A 68 10.84 -9.74 -12.15
N ALA A 69 11.66 -10.62 -11.59
CA ALA A 69 11.28 -11.91 -11.05
C ALA A 69 11.35 -11.74 -9.52
N PRO A 70 10.27 -12.07 -8.81
CA PRO A 70 10.26 -12.10 -7.36
C PRO A 70 11.36 -13.02 -6.85
N SER A 71 12.08 -12.59 -5.81
CA SER A 71 13.29 -13.27 -5.32
C SER A 71 13.07 -14.70 -4.81
N THR A 72 11.81 -15.12 -4.59
CA THR A 72 11.46 -16.47 -4.15
C THR A 72 10.12 -16.92 -4.76
N ALA A 73 10.00 -18.19 -5.16
CA ALA A 73 8.71 -18.83 -5.47
C ALA A 73 7.96 -19.22 -4.17
N ALA A 74 8.01 -18.36 -3.15
CA ALA A 74 7.42 -18.64 -1.86
C ALA A 74 5.89 -18.49 -1.92
N PRO A 75 5.13 -19.32 -1.19
CA PRO A 75 3.72 -19.08 -0.95
C PRO A 75 3.50 -17.68 -0.35
N TYR A 76 2.35 -17.09 -0.61
CA TYR A 76 2.06 -15.69 -0.25
C TYR A 76 2.39 -15.34 1.21
N LEU A 77 1.97 -16.18 2.17
CA LEU A 77 2.20 -15.95 3.59
C LEU A 77 3.68 -15.85 3.96
N ALA A 78 4.53 -16.68 3.35
CA ALA A 78 5.97 -16.65 3.58
C ALA A 78 6.59 -15.37 3.00
N ALA A 79 6.14 -14.94 1.81
CA ALA A 79 6.57 -13.68 1.21
C ALA A 79 6.11 -12.47 2.04
N LEU A 80 4.88 -12.46 2.54
CA LEU A 80 4.36 -11.40 3.41
C LEU A 80 5.09 -11.34 4.76
N ALA A 81 5.40 -12.50 5.36
CA ALA A 81 6.21 -12.57 6.57
C ALA A 81 7.62 -11.99 6.35
N ALA A 82 8.27 -12.32 5.23
CA ALA A 82 9.58 -11.77 4.87
C ALA A 82 9.51 -10.26 4.63
N CYS A 83 8.51 -9.77 3.91
CA CYS A 83 8.25 -8.35 3.70
C CYS A 83 8.06 -7.62 5.04
N ALA A 84 7.24 -8.15 5.94
CA ALA A 84 7.05 -7.58 7.27
C ALA A 84 8.34 -7.61 8.11
N ALA A 85 9.19 -8.62 7.94
CA ALA A 85 10.46 -8.69 8.62
C ALA A 85 11.42 -7.56 8.23
N LEU A 86 11.38 -7.14 6.97
CA LEU A 86 12.14 -6.01 6.45
C LEU A 86 11.54 -4.66 6.87
N ARG A 87 10.21 -4.54 6.87
CA ARG A 87 9.51 -3.24 6.98
C ARG A 87 9.08 -2.86 8.39
N ILE A 88 8.96 -3.82 9.32
CA ILE A 88 8.63 -3.54 10.72
C ILE A 88 9.94 -3.57 11.54
N PRO A 89 10.54 -2.41 11.86
CA PRO A 89 11.86 -2.35 12.48
C PRO A 89 11.86 -2.89 13.91
N ALA A 90 10.85 -2.51 14.71
CA ALA A 90 10.75 -2.90 16.11
C ALA A 90 10.38 -4.38 16.26
N ALA A 91 11.27 -5.18 16.86
CA ALA A 91 11.08 -6.62 17.03
C ALA A 91 9.74 -6.98 17.72
N PRO A 92 9.31 -6.33 18.83
CA PRO A 92 8.03 -6.66 19.46
C PRO A 92 6.81 -6.44 18.55
N LEU A 93 6.85 -5.40 17.70
CA LEU A 93 5.78 -5.13 16.74
C LEU A 93 5.79 -6.17 15.62
N ARG A 94 6.98 -6.53 15.13
CA ARG A 94 7.15 -7.57 14.12
C ARG A 94 6.66 -8.93 14.63
N ASP A 95 7.00 -9.31 15.85
CA ASP A 95 6.57 -10.57 16.46
C ASP A 95 5.04 -10.62 16.60
N THR A 96 4.43 -9.48 16.96
CA THR A 96 2.95 -9.34 16.99
C THR A 96 2.35 -9.59 15.61
N PHE A 97 2.91 -8.99 14.56
CA PHE A 97 2.43 -9.18 13.19
C PHE A 97 2.56 -10.65 12.75
N LEU A 98 3.72 -11.27 12.98
CA LEU A 98 3.99 -12.65 12.58
C LEU A 98 3.06 -13.63 13.31
N ALA A 99 2.80 -13.42 14.60
CA ALA A 99 1.85 -14.22 15.36
C ALA A 99 0.41 -14.06 14.84
N ALA A 100 0.01 -12.84 14.46
CA ALA A 100 -1.29 -12.61 13.83
C ALA A 100 -1.39 -13.29 12.46
N LEU A 101 -0.34 -13.21 11.65
CA LEU A 101 -0.27 -13.84 10.34
C LEU A 101 -0.39 -15.36 10.44
N GLU A 102 0.27 -15.99 11.42
CA GLU A 102 0.14 -17.41 11.71
C GLU A 102 -1.28 -17.77 12.17
N ARG A 103 -1.84 -17.02 13.13
CA ARG A 103 -3.20 -17.25 13.65
C ARG A 103 -4.27 -17.20 12.56
N TYR A 104 -4.09 -16.34 11.57
CA TYR A 104 -5.06 -16.07 10.50
C TYR A 104 -4.61 -16.59 9.12
N ALA A 105 -3.68 -17.54 9.08
CA ALA A 105 -3.12 -18.09 7.84
C ALA A 105 -4.20 -18.60 6.87
N ASP A 106 -5.25 -19.25 7.38
CA ASP A 106 -6.34 -19.83 6.58
C ASP A 106 -7.09 -18.80 5.73
N TRP A 107 -7.09 -17.52 6.13
CA TRP A 107 -7.75 -16.43 5.37
C TRP A 107 -7.09 -16.18 4.01
N PHE A 108 -5.86 -16.67 3.83
CA PHE A 108 -5.04 -16.48 2.64
C PHE A 108 -4.89 -17.76 1.79
N SER A 109 -5.61 -18.83 2.14
CA SER A 109 -5.52 -20.12 1.44
C SER A 109 -5.91 -20.07 -0.05
N ASP A 110 -6.65 -19.05 -0.46
CA ASP A 110 -7.09 -18.76 -1.83
C ASP A 110 -6.19 -17.77 -2.58
N VAL A 111 -5.20 -17.17 -1.91
CA VAL A 111 -4.30 -16.19 -2.53
C VAL A 111 -3.22 -16.89 -3.34
N THR A 112 -3.31 -16.76 -4.66
CA THR A 112 -2.45 -17.47 -5.62
C THR A 112 -1.82 -16.56 -6.69
N GLU A 113 -2.37 -15.37 -6.92
CA GLU A 113 -1.86 -14.44 -7.93
C GLU A 113 -1.02 -13.33 -7.30
N ALA A 114 0.24 -13.25 -7.72
CA ALA A 114 1.12 -12.14 -7.37
C ALA A 114 0.88 -10.95 -8.30
N ARG A 115 0.67 -9.78 -7.69
CA ARG A 115 0.30 -8.53 -8.36
C ARG A 115 1.22 -7.41 -7.90
N LEU A 116 1.43 -6.43 -8.77
CA LEU A 116 2.09 -5.20 -8.34
C LEU A 116 1.22 -4.52 -7.28
N THR A 117 1.82 -4.22 -6.13
CA THR A 117 1.25 -3.32 -5.13
C THR A 117 2.22 -2.19 -4.88
N HIS A 118 1.71 -1.01 -4.58
CA HIS A 118 2.50 0.20 -4.37
C HIS A 118 2.82 0.44 -2.89
N GLU A 119 1.93 0.01 -1.99
CA GLU A 119 2.02 0.04 -0.52
C GLU A 119 2.05 1.44 0.12
N ASP A 120 2.00 2.52 -0.69
CA ASP A 120 2.11 3.91 -0.22
C ASP A 120 1.30 4.93 -1.08
N LEU A 121 0.11 4.54 -1.53
CA LEU A 121 -0.80 5.36 -2.34
C LEU A 121 -1.53 6.47 -1.54
N HIS A 122 -0.82 7.24 -0.71
CA HIS A 122 -1.39 8.43 -0.10
C HIS A 122 -1.47 9.60 -1.09
N GLY A 123 -2.25 10.63 -0.76
CA GLY A 123 -2.51 11.76 -1.66
C GLY A 123 -1.29 12.59 -2.09
N TRP A 124 -0.11 12.36 -1.52
CA TRP A 124 1.11 13.05 -1.96
C TRP A 124 1.85 12.31 -3.09
N ASN A 125 1.52 11.04 -3.32
CA ASN A 125 2.09 10.17 -4.34
C ASN A 125 1.18 10.05 -5.58
N VAL A 126 0.07 10.78 -5.60
CA VAL A 126 -0.90 10.82 -6.70
C VAL A 126 -0.95 12.24 -7.26
N LEU A 127 -0.66 12.40 -8.55
CA LEU A 127 -0.52 13.70 -9.20
C LEU A 127 -1.67 13.98 -10.17
N PHE A 128 -2.19 15.20 -10.14
CA PHE A 128 -3.23 15.68 -11.03
C PHE A 128 -2.85 16.99 -11.68
N GLU A 129 -3.30 17.21 -12.91
CA GLU A 129 -3.10 18.45 -13.65
C GLU A 129 -4.42 18.94 -14.24
N GLN A 130 -4.65 20.24 -14.24
CA GLN A 130 -5.80 20.83 -14.91
C GLN A 130 -5.51 20.95 -16.41
N ARG A 131 -6.28 20.23 -17.22
CA ARG A 131 -6.19 20.25 -18.69
C ARG A 131 -7.58 20.51 -19.26
N GLU A 132 -7.70 21.55 -20.09
CA GLU A 132 -8.96 21.95 -20.72
C GLU A 132 -10.10 22.12 -19.69
N GLY A 133 -9.79 22.73 -18.54
CA GLY A 133 -10.75 22.97 -17.46
C GLY A 133 -11.13 21.73 -16.65
N ARG A 134 -10.49 20.58 -16.85
CA ARG A 134 -10.75 19.34 -16.10
C ARG A 134 -9.48 18.84 -15.41
N TRP A 135 -9.63 18.33 -14.19
CA TRP A 135 -8.56 17.65 -13.48
C TRP A 135 -8.33 16.24 -14.04
N GLN A 136 -7.10 15.98 -14.49
CA GLN A 136 -6.68 14.71 -15.06
C GLN A 136 -5.56 14.11 -14.22
N LEU A 137 -5.66 12.82 -13.90
CA LEU A 137 -4.58 12.07 -13.25
C LEU A 137 -3.39 12.02 -14.22
N THR A 138 -2.24 12.51 -13.77
CA THR A 138 -1.01 12.53 -14.58
C THR A 138 0.01 11.49 -14.14
N GLY A 139 -0.05 11.03 -12.89
CA GLY A 139 0.79 9.93 -12.45
C GLY A 139 0.53 9.47 -11.03
N ILE A 140 0.99 8.24 -10.80
CA ILE A 140 1.26 7.67 -9.49
C ILE A 140 2.79 7.55 -9.41
N VAL A 141 3.39 7.99 -8.33
CA VAL A 141 4.86 8.08 -8.16
C VAL A 141 5.26 7.49 -6.82
N ASP A 142 6.57 7.29 -6.61
CA ASP A 142 7.14 6.73 -5.36
C ASP A 142 6.88 5.23 -5.15
N PHE A 143 7.43 4.41 -6.05
CA PHE A 143 7.33 2.95 -6.01
C PHE A 143 8.40 2.30 -5.10
N ASP A 144 9.02 3.04 -4.18
CA ASP A 144 10.14 2.52 -3.36
C ASP A 144 9.69 1.38 -2.41
N LYS A 145 8.39 1.29 -2.11
CA LYS A 145 7.78 0.19 -1.34
C LYS A 145 7.04 -0.82 -2.19
N ALA A 146 7.07 -0.67 -3.51
CA ALA A 146 6.34 -1.54 -4.39
C ALA A 146 6.92 -2.96 -4.37
N TRP A 147 6.05 -3.97 -4.39
CA TRP A 147 6.46 -5.36 -4.40
C TRP A 147 5.44 -6.23 -5.16
N ALA A 148 5.81 -7.49 -5.43
CA ALA A 148 4.88 -8.49 -5.95
C ALA A 148 4.06 -9.09 -4.79
N GLY A 149 2.98 -8.41 -4.42
CA GLY A 149 2.12 -8.74 -3.29
C GLY A 149 0.70 -9.14 -3.72
N HIS A 150 -0.27 -8.80 -2.86
CA HIS A 150 -1.70 -8.98 -3.13
C HIS A 150 -2.42 -7.64 -3.22
N ALA A 151 -3.21 -7.44 -4.27
CA ALA A 151 -3.91 -6.17 -4.58
C ALA A 151 -4.71 -5.58 -3.39
N GLU A 152 -5.26 -6.43 -2.53
CA GLU A 152 -6.00 -5.99 -1.35
C GLU A 152 -5.16 -5.23 -0.32
N SER A 153 -3.83 -5.37 -0.32
CA SER A 153 -2.94 -4.62 0.58
C SER A 153 -3.08 -3.12 0.35
N ASP A 154 -3.00 -2.69 -0.92
CA ASP A 154 -3.19 -1.29 -1.31
C ASP A 154 -4.59 -0.79 -0.98
N LEU A 155 -5.62 -1.60 -1.29
CA LEU A 155 -7.02 -1.26 -0.98
C LEU A 155 -7.25 -1.06 0.51
N ALA A 156 -6.68 -1.93 1.35
CA ALA A 156 -6.80 -1.85 2.79
C ALA A 156 -6.11 -0.61 3.37
N ARG A 157 -4.95 -0.23 2.81
CA ARG A 157 -4.19 0.98 3.20
C ARG A 157 -4.87 2.27 2.74
N LEU A 158 -5.47 2.26 1.55
CA LEU A 158 -6.24 3.39 0.99
C LEU A 158 -7.39 3.82 1.92
N GLU A 159 -7.96 2.92 2.71
CA GLU A 159 -8.97 3.26 3.72
C GLU A 159 -8.42 4.12 4.88
N PHE A 160 -7.12 4.07 5.17
CA PHE A 160 -6.50 4.90 6.21
C PHE A 160 -6.10 6.30 5.70
N TRP A 161 -5.83 6.43 4.41
CA TRP A 161 -5.46 7.71 3.83
C TRP A 161 -6.67 8.55 3.50
N ASP A 162 -6.71 9.76 4.05
CA ASP A 162 -7.85 10.65 3.91
C ASP A 162 -8.21 10.90 2.45
N GLY A 163 -9.51 10.91 2.15
CA GLY A 163 -10.05 11.38 0.89
C GLY A 163 -9.60 10.58 -0.35
N MET A 164 -8.95 9.42 -0.18
CA MET A 164 -8.48 8.59 -1.29
C MET A 164 -9.62 7.79 -1.94
N THR A 165 -10.53 7.24 -1.14
CA THR A 165 -11.62 6.38 -1.63
C THR A 165 -12.99 6.99 -1.35
N ASP A 166 -13.94 6.74 -2.24
CA ASP A 166 -15.38 6.92 -2.06
C ASP A 166 -16.13 5.94 -2.99
N ALA A 167 -17.45 6.10 -3.13
CA ALA A 167 -18.23 5.27 -4.05
C ALA A 167 -17.73 5.32 -5.51
N ALA A 168 -17.24 6.49 -5.96
CA ALA A 168 -16.77 6.69 -7.32
C ALA A 168 -15.43 5.97 -7.58
N PHE A 169 -14.54 5.97 -6.58
CA PHE A 169 -13.35 5.11 -6.59
C PHE A 169 -13.74 3.64 -6.73
N TRP A 170 -14.58 3.12 -5.83
CA TRP A 170 -14.92 1.70 -5.78
C TRP A 170 -15.66 1.23 -7.03
N GLU A 171 -16.62 2.00 -7.55
CA GLU A 171 -17.30 1.71 -8.81
C GLU A 171 -16.29 1.54 -9.96
N SER A 172 -15.35 2.49 -10.08
CA SER A 172 -14.38 2.48 -11.17
C SER A 172 -13.29 1.40 -11.03
N TYR A 173 -12.89 1.08 -9.80
CA TYR A 173 -11.97 -0.02 -9.51
C TYR A 173 -12.64 -1.36 -9.85
N THR A 174 -13.86 -1.57 -9.35
CA THR A 174 -14.59 -2.83 -9.52
C THR A 174 -15.07 -3.11 -10.95
N ALA A 175 -15.13 -2.08 -11.79
CA ALA A 175 -15.34 -2.25 -13.23
C ALA A 175 -14.17 -2.97 -13.94
N LEU A 176 -12.97 -3.01 -13.33
CA LEU A 176 -11.76 -3.59 -13.93
C LEU A 176 -11.20 -4.76 -13.12
N GLN A 177 -11.34 -4.76 -11.79
CA GLN A 177 -10.84 -5.81 -10.90
C GLN A 177 -11.89 -6.19 -9.86
N PRO A 178 -12.16 -7.49 -9.61
CA PRO A 178 -13.10 -7.88 -8.57
C PRO A 178 -12.55 -7.58 -7.17
N ILE A 179 -13.45 -7.36 -6.21
CA ILE A 179 -13.12 -7.51 -4.78
C ILE A 179 -13.31 -8.97 -4.44
N GLU A 180 -12.28 -9.59 -3.86
CA GLU A 180 -12.37 -10.99 -3.52
C GLU A 180 -13.27 -11.22 -2.30
N PRO A 181 -13.93 -12.40 -2.19
CA PRO A 181 -14.93 -12.65 -1.14
C PRO A 181 -14.41 -12.52 0.30
N ARG A 182 -13.11 -12.76 0.51
CA ARG A 182 -12.47 -12.72 1.83
C ARG A 182 -11.76 -11.40 2.13
N PHE A 183 -11.89 -10.38 1.27
CA PHE A 183 -11.27 -9.07 1.47
C PHE A 183 -11.58 -8.50 2.86
N ALA A 184 -12.83 -8.56 3.31
CA ALA A 184 -13.24 -8.01 4.60
C ALA A 184 -12.44 -8.59 5.78
N GLN A 185 -12.03 -9.87 5.70
CA GLN A 185 -11.20 -10.53 6.70
C GLN A 185 -9.73 -10.12 6.55
N ARG A 186 -9.15 -10.33 5.35
CA ARG A 186 -7.73 -10.06 5.07
C ARG A 186 -7.35 -8.59 5.24
N ARG A 187 -8.28 -7.68 4.97
CA ARG A 187 -8.14 -6.24 5.17
C ARG A 187 -7.59 -5.89 6.54
N LEU A 188 -8.02 -6.58 7.59
CA LEU A 188 -7.54 -6.30 8.95
C LEU A 188 -6.07 -6.65 9.14
N ILE A 189 -5.58 -7.72 8.51
CA ILE A 189 -4.15 -8.09 8.54
C ILE A 189 -3.31 -7.06 7.77
N TYR A 190 -3.78 -6.58 6.62
CA TYR A 190 -3.10 -5.53 5.88
C TYR A 190 -3.09 -4.19 6.62
N GLN A 191 -4.20 -3.84 7.27
CA GLN A 191 -4.28 -2.66 8.12
C GLN A 191 -3.37 -2.79 9.35
N LEU A 192 -3.29 -3.97 9.96
CA LEU A 192 -2.35 -4.24 11.05
C LEU A 192 -0.91 -4.05 10.57
N PHE A 193 -0.57 -4.57 9.38
CA PHE A 193 0.75 -4.39 8.80
C PHE A 193 1.10 -2.90 8.69
N TRP A 194 0.21 -2.09 8.11
CA TRP A 194 0.38 -0.64 8.02
C TRP A 194 0.57 0.03 9.38
N CYS A 195 -0.26 -0.33 10.38
CA CYS A 195 -0.18 0.24 11.72
C CYS A 195 1.17 0.00 12.41
N LEU A 196 1.79 -1.14 12.13
CA LEU A 196 3.05 -1.57 12.73
C LEU A 196 4.28 -1.10 11.94
N GLU A 197 4.19 -1.08 10.60
CA GLU A 197 5.20 -0.51 9.70
C GLU A 197 5.36 1.00 9.92
N PHE A 198 4.24 1.73 9.94
CA PHE A 198 4.20 3.18 10.12
C PHE A 198 3.84 3.57 11.55
N ALA A 199 4.27 2.80 12.54
CA ALA A 199 3.98 3.09 13.94
C ALA A 199 4.23 4.58 14.25
N ARG A 200 3.20 5.29 14.74
CA ARG A 200 3.29 6.68 15.19
C ARG A 200 2.48 6.90 16.45
N ALA A 201 2.97 7.78 17.33
CA ALA A 201 2.28 8.16 18.56
C ALA A 201 1.21 9.26 18.38
N THR A 202 0.61 9.39 17.18
CA THR A 202 -0.47 10.35 16.97
C THR A 202 -1.80 9.79 17.49
N PRO A 203 -2.72 10.62 18.03
CA PRO A 203 -3.99 10.15 18.56
C PRO A 203 -4.80 9.31 17.57
N ARG A 204 -4.80 9.72 16.30
CA ARG A 204 -5.47 9.00 15.21
C ARG A 204 -4.84 7.64 14.96
N HIS A 205 -3.52 7.57 14.77
CA HIS A 205 -2.82 6.30 14.50
C HIS A 205 -2.99 5.29 15.65
N LEU A 206 -2.95 5.78 16.90
CA LEU A 206 -3.21 4.96 18.08
C LEU A 206 -4.65 4.44 18.10
N ALA A 207 -5.63 5.26 17.72
CA ALA A 207 -7.03 4.84 17.64
C ALA A 207 -7.26 3.79 16.53
N ASP A 208 -6.69 4.02 15.34
CA ASP A 208 -6.76 3.08 14.21
C ASP A 208 -6.10 1.74 14.57
N THR A 209 -4.93 1.77 15.21
CA THR A 209 -4.24 0.55 15.66
C THR A 209 -5.06 -0.21 16.70
N ARG A 210 -5.62 0.48 17.70
CA ARG A 210 -6.47 -0.15 18.73
C ARG A 210 -7.72 -0.78 18.12
N ARG A 211 -8.34 -0.12 17.13
CA ARG A 211 -9.50 -0.67 16.41
C ARG A 211 -9.13 -1.98 15.73
N VAL A 212 -8.06 -1.99 14.92
CA VAL A 212 -7.62 -3.18 14.19
C VAL A 212 -7.25 -4.32 15.14
N VAL A 213 -6.50 -4.02 16.21
CA VAL A 213 -6.12 -5.00 17.25
C VAL A 213 -7.34 -5.60 17.92
N ALA A 214 -8.37 -4.79 18.23
CA ALA A 214 -9.60 -5.27 18.85
C ALA A 214 -10.43 -6.13 17.88
N GLU A 215 -10.56 -5.73 16.61
CA GLU A 215 -11.28 -6.50 15.59
C GLU A 215 -10.58 -7.85 15.26
N LEU A 216 -9.25 -7.91 15.40
CA LEU A 216 -8.46 -9.13 15.30
C LEU A 216 -8.33 -9.88 16.64
N GLU A 217 -8.99 -9.45 17.71
CA GLU A 217 -8.92 -10.09 19.03
C GLU A 217 -7.46 -10.37 19.48
N LEU A 218 -6.55 -9.42 19.19
CA LEU A 218 -5.14 -9.51 19.56
C LEU A 218 -4.90 -8.85 20.92
N PRO A 219 -3.83 -9.24 21.64
CA PRO A 219 -3.38 -8.49 22.81
C PRO A 219 -3.10 -7.01 22.47
N PRO A 220 -3.28 -6.08 23.44
CA PRO A 220 -2.96 -4.68 23.22
C PRO A 220 -1.52 -4.48 22.74
N VAL A 221 -1.37 -3.68 21.69
CA VAL A 221 -0.06 -3.30 21.13
C VAL A 221 0.36 -1.94 21.68
N GLU A 222 1.49 -1.90 22.38
CA GLU A 222 2.04 -0.66 22.93
C GLU A 222 2.99 -0.01 21.92
N LEU A 223 2.45 0.79 21.01
CA LEU A 223 3.27 1.52 20.02
C LEU A 223 4.25 2.51 20.68
N GLU A 224 3.88 3.09 21.83
CA GLU A 224 4.70 4.09 22.53
C GLU A 224 6.06 3.54 22.99
N ARG A 225 6.14 2.25 23.31
CA ARG A 225 7.40 1.60 23.72
C ARG A 225 8.33 1.27 22.55
N ALA A 226 7.83 1.33 21.31
CA ALA A 226 8.60 1.04 20.11
C ALA A 226 9.45 2.22 19.60
N PHE A 227 9.29 3.42 20.21
CA PHE A 227 10.07 4.63 19.89
C PHE A 227 11.21 4.90 20.88
N GLY A 228 11.50 3.96 21.78
CA GLY A 228 12.54 4.06 22.81
C GLY A 228 13.89 3.54 22.37
#